data_AF-A0A962ZYY3-F1
#
_entry.id   AF-A0A962ZYY3-F1
#
_cell.length_a   1.000
_cell.length_b   1.000
_cell.length_c   1.000
_cell.angle_alpha   90.00
_cell.angle_beta   90.00
_cell.angle_gamma   90.00
#
_symmetry.space_group_name_H-M   'P 1'
#
loop_
_entity.id
_entity.type
_entity.pdbx_description
1 polymer ?
#
loop_
_entity_poly.entity_id
_entity_poly.type
_entity_poly.pdbx_seq_one_letter_code
_entity_poly.pdbx_strand_id
1 'polypeptide(L)'
;MPDSTTLLQQILEITREMRTAALESDWELVQQSEAQRSFLIARCFPLQEAPVDPELTAASIDEIIELDRSIQSLALLARDEITHSLGKLKRGRQAINAYVNVKGVR
;
A
#
# COMPACT_ATOMS: atom_id res chain seq x y z
N MET A 1 -19.71 -23.14 1.09
CA MET A 1 -18.92 -21.98 0.60
C MET A 1 -19.26 -20.82 1.53
N PRO A 2 -18.29 -20.01 2.01
CA PRO A 2 -18.62 -18.81 2.76
C PRO A 2 -19.49 -17.89 1.88
N ASP A 3 -20.45 -17.20 2.49
CA ASP A 3 -21.29 -16.24 1.79
C ASP A 3 -20.49 -14.98 1.41
N SER A 4 -21.01 -14.18 0.48
CA SER A 4 -20.34 -12.97 0.01
C SER A 4 -20.09 -11.95 1.14
N THR A 5 -20.95 -11.91 2.15
CA THR A 5 -20.80 -11.06 3.35
C THR A 5 -19.55 -11.44 4.14
N THR A 6 -19.33 -12.73 4.40
CA THR A 6 -18.14 -13.23 5.11
C THR A 6 -16.87 -12.92 4.32
N LEU A 7 -16.89 -13.10 3.00
CA LEU A 7 -15.76 -12.76 2.15
C LEU A 7 -15.45 -11.26 2.18
N LEU A 8 -16.47 -10.40 2.16
CA LEU A 8 -16.31 -8.95 2.22
C LEU A 8 -15.70 -8.50 3.56
N GLN A 9 -16.14 -9.09 4.68
CA GLN A 9 -15.55 -8.80 5.99
C GLN A 9 -14.07 -9.20 6.05
N GLN A 10 -13.69 -10.36 5.50
CA GLN A 10 -12.28 -10.75 5.41
C GLN A 10 -11.46 -9.81 4.54
N ILE A 11 -12.01 -9.34 3.41
CA ILE A 11 -11.36 -8.34 2.57
C ILE A 11 -11.13 -7.04 3.37
N LEU A 12 -12.14 -6.60 4.12
CA LEU A 12 -12.05 -5.39 4.95
C LEU A 12 -10.98 -5.53 6.04
N GLU A 13 -10.92 -6.66 6.75
CA GLU A 13 -9.89 -6.94 7.75
C GLU A 13 -8.48 -6.90 7.14
N ILE A 14 -8.25 -7.58 6.02
CA ILE A 14 -6.95 -7.54 5.34
C ILE A 14 -6.61 -6.11 4.89
N THR A 15 -7.58 -5.34 4.41
CA THR A 15 -7.35 -3.95 3.98
C THR A 15 -6.96 -3.06 5.18
N ARG A 16 -7.53 -3.30 6.37
CA ARG A 16 -7.13 -2.62 7.60
C ARG A 16 -5.70 -3.02 8.03
N GLU A 17 -5.35 -4.29 7.93
CA GLU A 17 -3.98 -4.77 8.20
C GLU A 17 -2.96 -4.15 7.24
N MET A 18 -3.27 -4.10 5.94
CA MET A 18 -2.46 -3.43 4.93
C MET A 18 -2.23 -1.96 5.27
N ARG A 19 -3.25 -1.25 5.75
CA ARG A 19 -3.10 0.14 6.17
C ARG A 19 -2.17 0.28 7.37
N THR A 20 -2.29 -0.60 8.36
CA THR A 20 -1.38 -0.62 9.52
C THR A 20 0.05 -0.88 9.09
N ALA A 21 0.28 -1.89 8.23
CA ALA A 21 1.60 -2.18 7.67
C ALA A 21 2.17 -1.00 6.88
N ALA A 22 1.35 -0.33 6.06
CA ALA A 22 1.76 0.87 5.32
C ALA A 22 2.15 2.04 6.25
N LEU A 23 1.46 2.23 7.38
CA LEU A 23 1.84 3.23 8.39
C LEU A 23 3.19 2.90 9.04
N GLU A 24 3.47 1.61 9.23
CA GLU A 24 4.74 1.10 9.77
C GLU A 24 5.84 0.98 8.70
N SER A 25 5.56 1.37 7.45
CA SER A 25 6.45 1.21 6.29
C SER A 25 6.85 -0.24 5.98
N ASP A 26 6.06 -1.21 6.43
CA ASP A 26 6.24 -2.63 6.08
C ASP A 26 5.58 -2.94 4.73
N TRP A 27 6.25 -2.49 3.66
CA TRP A 27 5.78 -2.67 2.28
C TRP A 27 5.78 -4.13 1.82
N GLU A 28 6.57 -4.98 2.46
CA GLU A 28 6.59 -6.41 2.17
C GLU A 28 5.30 -7.08 2.68
N LEU A 29 4.88 -6.76 3.90
CA LEU A 29 3.59 -7.21 4.42
C LEU A 29 2.42 -6.67 3.60
N VAL A 30 2.46 -5.38 3.21
CA VAL A 30 1.43 -4.80 2.31
C VAL A 30 1.28 -5.60 1.02
N GLN A 31 2.39 -6.01 0.40
CA GLN A 31 2.38 -6.80 -0.83
C GLN A 31 1.84 -8.22 -0.60
N GLN A 32 2.21 -8.87 0.50
CA GLN A 32 1.73 -10.21 0.85
C GLN A 32 0.22 -10.20 1.11
N SER A 33 -0.27 -9.24 1.90
CA SER A 33 -1.68 -9.04 2.19
C SER A 33 -2.49 -8.72 0.93
N GLU A 34 -1.97 -7.92 0.00
CA GLU A 34 -2.66 -7.64 -1.27
C GLU A 34 -2.85 -8.91 -2.13
N ALA A 35 -1.88 -9.84 -2.13
CA ALA A 35 -2.04 -11.10 -2.85
C ALA A 35 -3.22 -11.94 -2.28
N GLN A 36 -3.35 -11.98 -0.96
CA GLN A 36 -4.47 -12.65 -0.29
C GLN A 36 -5.79 -11.92 -0.54
N ARG A 37 -5.81 -10.59 -0.44
CA ARG A 37 -6.98 -9.74 -0.68
C ARG A 37 -7.51 -9.89 -2.10
N SER A 38 -6.64 -9.83 -3.10
CA SER A 38 -6.99 -10.00 -4.51
C SER A 38 -7.66 -11.35 -4.79
N PHE A 39 -7.18 -12.43 -4.15
CA PHE A 39 -7.82 -13.75 -4.26
C PHE A 39 -9.24 -13.76 -3.68
N LEU A 40 -9.48 -13.09 -2.55
CA LEU A 40 -10.80 -13.01 -1.95
C LEU A 40 -11.75 -12.11 -2.75
N ILE A 41 -11.28 -10.99 -3.28
CA ILE A 41 -12.07 -10.09 -4.14
C ILE A 41 -12.60 -10.86 -5.35
N ALA A 42 -11.74 -11.64 -6.02
CA ALA A 42 -12.13 -12.45 -7.17
C ALA A 42 -13.18 -13.52 -6.85
N ARG A 43 -13.32 -13.93 -5.58
CA ARG A 43 -14.34 -14.88 -5.12
C ARG A 43 -15.59 -14.20 -4.59
N CYS A 44 -15.45 -12.99 -4.07
CA CYS A 44 -16.56 -12.19 -3.54
C CYS A 44 -17.38 -11.58 -4.68
N PHE A 45 -16.71 -11.15 -5.76
CA PHE A 45 -17.33 -10.43 -6.87
C PHE A 45 -17.39 -11.26 -8.17
N PRO A 46 -18.49 -11.13 -8.95
CA PRO A 46 -19.70 -10.36 -8.64
C PRO A 46 -20.48 -11.00 -7.48
N LEU A 47 -21.16 -10.16 -6.68
CA LEU A 47 -22.04 -10.64 -5.61
C LEU A 47 -23.15 -11.50 -6.24
N GLN A 48 -23.06 -12.83 -6.06
CA GLN A 48 -23.95 -13.78 -6.74
C GLN A 48 -25.35 -13.80 -6.12
N GLU A 49 -25.47 -13.39 -4.86
CA GLU A 49 -26.71 -13.35 -4.10
C GLU A 49 -26.95 -11.93 -3.57
N ALA A 50 -28.23 -11.58 -3.39
CA ALA A 50 -28.57 -10.32 -2.74
C ALA A 50 -27.99 -10.34 -1.32
N PRO A 51 -27.21 -9.32 -0.92
CA PRO A 51 -26.64 -9.28 0.41
C PRO A 51 -27.75 -9.29 1.47
N VAL A 52 -27.53 -10.06 2.53
CA VAL A 52 -28.45 -10.18 3.68
C VAL A 52 -28.68 -8.80 4.33
N ASP A 53 -27.63 -7.97 4.35
CA ASP A 53 -27.66 -6.59 4.80
C ASP A 53 -26.99 -5.69 3.75
N PRO A 54 -27.78 -5.07 2.85
CA PRO A 54 -27.27 -4.19 1.82
C PRO A 54 -26.58 -2.93 2.37
N GLU A 55 -27.06 -2.39 3.49
CA GLU A 55 -26.48 -1.18 4.10
C GLU A 55 -25.10 -1.47 4.68
N LEU A 56 -24.97 -2.56 5.43
CA LEU A 56 -23.68 -3.00 5.97
C LEU A 56 -22.69 -3.36 4.85
N THR A 57 -23.18 -3.96 3.77
CA THR A 57 -22.37 -4.30 2.59
C THR A 57 -21.83 -3.04 1.92
N ALA A 58 -22.68 -2.03 1.70
CA ALA A 58 -22.26 -0.75 1.15
C ALA A 58 -21.24 -0.04 2.04
N ALA A 59 -21.51 0.04 3.36
CA ALA A 59 -20.59 0.64 4.32
C ALA A 59 -19.21 -0.04 4.33
N SER A 60 -19.18 -1.36 4.21
CA SER A 60 -17.93 -2.14 4.17
C SER A 60 -17.14 -1.86 2.89
N ILE A 61 -17.82 -1.74 1.74
CA ILE A 61 -17.19 -1.38 0.46
C ILE A 61 -16.63 0.05 0.52
N ASP A 62 -17.39 0.99 1.06
CA ASP A 62 -16.94 2.38 1.23
C ASP A 62 -15.70 2.46 2.11
N GLU A 63 -15.67 1.70 3.22
CA GLU A 63 -14.51 1.65 4.09
C GLU A 63 -13.28 1.06 3.38
N ILE A 64 -13.44 -0.02 2.60
CA ILE A 64 -12.35 -0.59 1.79
C ILE A 64 -11.79 0.47 0.83
N ILE A 65 -12.65 1.23 0.14
CA ILE A 65 -12.23 2.28 -0.80
C ILE A 65 -11.43 3.38 -0.08
N GLU A 66 -11.88 3.83 1.09
CA GLU A 66 -11.17 4.85 1.86
C GLU A 66 -9.82 4.35 2.40
N LEU A 67 -9.76 3.09 2.84
CA LEU A 67 -8.50 2.47 3.26
C LEU A 67 -7.51 2.35 2.08
N ASP A 68 -7.98 1.94 0.89
CA ASP A 68 -7.15 1.87 -0.31
C ASP A 68 -6.58 3.25 -0.69
N ARG A 69 -7.38 4.31 -0.62
CA ARG A 69 -6.92 5.70 -0.84
C ARG A 69 -5.86 6.11 0.17
N SER A 70 -6.03 5.72 1.44
CA SER A 70 -5.04 5.97 2.49
C SER A 70 -3.72 5.24 2.20
N ILE A 71 -3.77 3.97 1.80
CA ILE A 71 -2.57 3.16 1.48
C ILE A 71 -1.83 3.77 0.27
N GLN A 72 -2.56 4.15 -0.79
CA GLN A 72 -1.97 4.81 -1.96
C GLN A 72 -1.26 6.11 -1.59
N SER A 73 -1.86 6.92 -0.72
CA SER A 73 -1.25 8.17 -0.25
C SER A 73 0.04 7.90 0.53
N LEU A 74 0.06 6.91 1.42
CA LEU A 74 1.26 6.49 2.15
C LEU A 74 2.37 6.00 1.22
N ALA A 75 2.02 5.22 0.19
CA ALA A 75 2.99 4.73 -0.78
C ALA A 75 3.64 5.87 -1.58
N LEU A 76 2.86 6.89 -1.97
CA LEU A 76 3.38 8.08 -2.63
C LEU A 76 4.36 8.85 -1.75
N LEU A 77 4.02 9.05 -0.47
CA LEU A 77 4.89 9.72 0.48
C LEU A 77 6.21 8.96 0.67
N ALA A 78 6.16 7.65 0.88
CA ALA A 78 7.36 6.81 1.05
C ALA A 78 8.26 6.83 -0.20
N ARG A 79 7.67 6.79 -1.40
CA ARG A 79 8.41 6.91 -2.66
C ARG A 79 9.14 8.26 -2.76
N ASP A 80 8.48 9.33 -2.38
CA ASP A 80 9.04 10.68 -2.47
C ASP A 80 10.19 10.87 -1.47
N GLU A 81 10.09 10.29 -0.26
CA GLU A 81 11.16 10.24 0.73
C GLU A 81 12.40 9.48 0.23
N ILE A 82 12.21 8.32 -0.38
CA ILE A 82 13.28 7.53 -0.99
C ILE A 82 13.95 8.35 -2.10
N THR A 83 13.16 8.98 -2.97
CA THR A 83 13.66 9.79 -4.09
C THR A 83 14.51 10.96 -3.59
N HIS A 84 14.05 11.67 -2.55
CA HIS A 84 14.80 12.77 -1.95
C HIS A 84 16.12 12.30 -1.33
N SER A 85 16.08 11.16 -0.62
CA SER A 85 17.26 10.56 0.02
C SER A 85 18.31 10.14 -1.01
N LEU A 86 17.88 9.51 -2.11
CA LEU A 86 18.76 9.18 -3.24
C LEU A 86 19.36 10.43 -3.89
N GLY A 87 18.58 11.51 -4.02
CA GLY A 87 19.06 12.80 -4.52
C GLY A 87 20.17 13.40 -3.65
N LYS A 88 20.02 13.35 -2.31
CA LYS A 88 21.06 13.79 -1.36
C LYS A 88 22.34 12.97 -1.50
N LEU A 89 22.23 11.63 -1.60
CA LEU A 89 23.38 10.74 -1.77
C LEU A 89 24.14 11.02 -3.08
N LYS A 90 23.41 11.23 -4.19
CA LYS A 90 24.03 11.58 -5.49
C LYS A 90 24.82 12.89 -5.42
N ARG A 91 24.24 13.93 -4.81
CA ARG A 91 24.92 15.23 -4.62
C ARG A 91 26.16 15.12 -3.73
N GLY A 92 26.08 14.34 -2.65
CA GLY A 92 27.24 14.07 -1.78
C GLY A 92 28.39 13.40 -2.55
N ARG A 93 28.08 12.41 -3.39
CA ARG A 93 29.07 11.75 -4.26
C ARG A 93 29.69 12.70 -5.27
N GLN A 94 28.90 13.58 -5.87
CA GLN A 94 29.40 14.62 -6.78
C GLN A 94 30.35 15.58 -6.09
N ALA A 95 30.01 16.03 -4.87
CA ALA A 95 30.87 16.91 -4.08
C ALA A 95 32.21 16.24 -3.73
N ILE A 96 32.19 14.98 -3.30
CA ILE A 96 33.42 14.20 -3.04
C ILE A 96 34.29 14.10 -4.29
N ASN A 97 33.69 13.74 -5.44
CA ASN A 97 34.43 13.65 -6.70
C ASN A 97 35.03 14.99 -7.14
N ALA A 98 34.32 16.10 -6.92
CA ALA A 98 34.85 17.44 -7.16
C ALA A 98 36.06 17.75 -6.28
N TYR A 99 36.00 17.42 -4.98
CA TYR A 99 37.13 17.62 -4.07
C TYR A 99 38.36 16.77 -4.43
N VAL A 100 38.15 15.51 -4.82
CA VAL A 100 39.24 14.60 -5.25
C VAL A 100 39.91 15.12 -6.52
N ASN A 101 39.12 15.55 -7.51
CA ASN A 101 39.67 16.11 -8.75
C ASN A 101 40.41 17.44 -8.51
N VAL A 102 39.97 18.28 -7.57
CA VAL A 102 40.68 19.52 -7.22
C VAL A 102 42.01 19.25 -6.50
N LYS A 103 42.13 18.17 -5.73
CA LYS A 103 43.39 17.78 -5.06
C LYS A 103 44.38 17.05 -5.97
N GLY A 104 43.94 16.48 -7.10
CA GLY A 104 44.79 15.77 -8.07
C GLY A 104 45.45 16.67 -9.13
N VAL A 105 45.20 17.99 -9.12
CA VAL A 105 45.77 18.97 -10.06
C VAL A 105 46.84 19.84 -9.37
N ARG A 106 47.66 19.24 -8.49
CA ARG A 106 48.85 19.90 -7.94
C ARG A 106 50.07 19.03 -8.13
#